data_AF-A0A382CU68-F1
#
_entry.id   AF-A0A382CU68-F1
#
_cell.length_a   1.000
_cell.length_b   1.000
_cell.length_c   1.000
_cell.angle_alpha   90.00
_cell.angle_beta   90.00
_cell.angle_gamma   90.00
#
_symmetry.space_group_name_H-M   'P 1'
#
loop_
_entity.id
_entity.type
_entity.pdbx_description
1 polymer ?
#
loop_
_entity_poly.entity_id
_entity_poly.type
_entity_poly.pdbx_seq_one_letter_code
_entity_poly.pdbx_strand_id
1 'polypeptide(L)'
;VNSIVELKKLLEIHQTHVIFLDLPVNRTKPPNNKYSLNDIILVLENYDNIKYIAISNVETEKDLTEYLKVVPKNITIVPKIESHTGVQNIKDITKKLEYKERIVMLDHDDLYSNLLKSNISSDKFSYYVNNLIEFCKSNNITLLRTIGIIFAGEDKNVSDYIR
;
A
#
# COMPACT_ATOMS: atom_id res chain seq x y z
N VAL A 1 -1.63 -8.83 -12.84
CA VAL A 1 -2.09 -8.07 -14.01
C VAL A 1 -0.90 -7.39 -14.65
N ASN A 2 -0.47 -7.87 -15.83
CA ASN A 2 0.81 -7.50 -16.44
C ASN A 2 0.66 -6.50 -17.60
N SER A 3 -0.57 -6.13 -17.96
CA SER A 3 -0.87 -5.13 -18.99
C SER A 3 -2.19 -4.41 -18.74
N ILE A 4 -2.36 -3.23 -19.34
CA ILE A 4 -3.64 -2.49 -19.33
C ILE A 4 -4.75 -3.28 -19.99
N VAL A 5 -4.45 -4.02 -21.05
CA VAL A 5 -5.45 -4.85 -21.76
C VAL A 5 -6.01 -5.93 -20.83
N GLU A 6 -5.14 -6.59 -20.07
CA GLU A 6 -5.55 -7.58 -19.08
C GLU A 6 -6.33 -6.93 -17.93
N LEU A 7 -5.89 -5.75 -17.46
CA LEU A 7 -6.58 -4.99 -16.41
C LEU A 7 -8.01 -4.66 -16.83
N LYS A 8 -8.20 -4.08 -18.01
CA LYS A 8 -9.51 -3.70 -18.55
C LYS A 8 -10.45 -4.90 -18.65
N LYS A 9 -9.97 -6.03 -19.15
CA LYS A 9 -10.76 -7.28 -19.22
C LYS A 9 -11.24 -7.73 -17.83
N LEU A 10 -10.37 -7.68 -16.81
CA LEU A 10 -10.76 -8.04 -15.45
C LEU A 10 -11.78 -7.07 -14.87
N LEU A 11 -11.61 -5.76 -15.10
CA LEU A 11 -12.55 -4.75 -14.66
C LEU A 11 -13.93 -4.91 -15.32
N GLU A 12 -13.98 -5.32 -16.59
CA GLU A 12 -15.22 -5.63 -17.31
C GLU A 12 -15.93 -6.88 -16.76
N ILE A 13 -15.17 -7.93 -16.42
CA ILE A 13 -15.72 -9.16 -15.82
C ILE A 13 -16.31 -8.87 -14.43
N HIS A 14 -15.68 -7.96 -13.69
CA HIS A 14 -16.03 -7.67 -12.29
C HIS A 14 -16.72 -6.30 -12.11
N GLN A 15 -17.56 -5.87 -13.06
CA GLN A 15 -18.27 -4.58 -13.02
C GLN A 15 -19.11 -4.35 -11.75
N THR A 16 -19.64 -5.42 -11.15
CA THR A 16 -20.47 -5.35 -9.93
C THR A 16 -19.68 -5.35 -8.62
N HIS A 17 -18.36 -5.58 -8.68
CA HIS A 17 -17.51 -5.68 -7.50
C HIS A 17 -16.84 -4.34 -7.22
N VAL A 18 -16.68 -4.00 -5.94
CA VAL A 18 -15.80 -2.90 -5.54
C VAL A 18 -14.35 -3.37 -5.67
N ILE A 19 -13.56 -2.68 -6.49
CA ILE A 19 -12.17 -3.01 -6.77
C ILE A 19 -11.23 -2.08 -6.00
N PHE A 20 -10.27 -2.70 -5.31
CA PHE A 20 -9.08 -2.05 -4.77
C PHE A 20 -7.89 -2.37 -5.67
N LEU A 21 -7.30 -1.33 -6.26
CA LEU A 21 -6.20 -1.45 -7.19
C LEU A 21 -4.85 -1.24 -6.48
N ASP A 22 -4.16 -2.31 -6.15
CA ASP A 22 -2.75 -2.29 -5.73
C ASP A 22 -1.88 -2.71 -6.91
N LEU A 23 -1.42 -1.72 -7.68
CA LEU A 23 -0.48 -1.95 -8.78
C LEU A 23 0.85 -1.26 -8.47
N PRO A 24 1.98 -1.99 -8.53
CA PRO A 24 3.27 -1.37 -8.32
C PRO A 24 3.60 -0.45 -9.51
N VAL A 25 3.86 0.83 -9.26
CA VAL A 25 4.40 1.75 -10.26
C VAL A 25 5.92 1.81 -10.10
N ASN A 26 6.69 1.82 -11.20
CA ASN A 26 8.16 1.85 -11.19
C ASN A 26 8.85 0.67 -10.46
N ARG A 27 8.32 -0.55 -10.64
CA ARG A 27 8.87 -1.75 -10.02
C ARG A 27 10.25 -2.11 -10.56
N THR A 28 11.18 -2.46 -9.68
CA THR A 28 12.48 -3.07 -10.03
C THR A 28 12.43 -4.61 -10.04
N LYS A 29 11.48 -5.22 -9.32
CA LYS A 29 11.23 -6.67 -9.27
C LYS A 29 10.20 -7.09 -10.35
N PRO A 30 10.31 -8.27 -10.98
CA PRO A 30 9.32 -8.75 -11.94
C PRO A 30 7.92 -8.95 -11.34
N PRO A 31 6.84 -8.90 -12.14
CA PRO A 31 6.82 -8.57 -13.58
C PRO A 31 7.13 -7.09 -13.87
N ASN A 32 7.80 -6.86 -15.01
CA ASN A 32 8.02 -5.53 -15.55
C ASN A 32 6.71 -5.00 -16.14
N ASN A 33 6.08 -4.08 -15.42
CA ASN A 33 4.85 -3.46 -15.86
C ASN A 33 5.09 -2.68 -17.16
N LYS A 34 4.21 -2.87 -18.14
CA LYS A 34 4.26 -2.20 -19.45
C LYS A 34 3.36 -0.97 -19.52
N TYR A 35 3.02 -0.38 -18.37
CA TYR A 35 2.06 0.72 -18.29
C TYR A 35 2.62 1.89 -17.49
N SER A 36 2.32 3.08 -17.97
CA SER A 36 2.66 4.34 -17.33
C SER A 36 1.62 4.75 -16.28
N LEU A 37 1.95 5.76 -15.47
CA LEU A 37 0.96 6.38 -14.57
C LEU A 37 -0.24 6.91 -15.37
N ASN A 38 -0.01 7.55 -16.51
CA ASN A 38 -1.08 8.08 -17.37
C ASN A 38 -2.04 6.99 -17.86
N ASP A 39 -1.52 5.81 -18.22
CA ASP A 39 -2.36 4.69 -18.63
C ASP A 39 -3.29 4.23 -17.49
N ILE A 40 -2.79 4.24 -16.25
CA ILE A 40 -3.59 3.92 -15.07
C ILE A 40 -4.64 5.00 -14.83
N ILE A 41 -4.29 6.29 -14.91
CA ILE A 41 -5.26 7.38 -14.73
C ILE A 41 -6.42 7.26 -15.73
N LEU A 42 -6.14 6.97 -17.01
CA LEU A 42 -7.19 6.74 -18.00
C LEU A 42 -8.09 5.55 -17.61
N VAL A 43 -7.54 4.50 -17.01
CA VAL A 43 -8.37 3.40 -16.50
C VAL A 43 -9.23 3.87 -15.32
N LEU A 44 -8.66 4.61 -14.37
CA LEU A 44 -9.40 5.13 -13.21
C LEU A 44 -10.59 6.02 -13.62
N GLU A 45 -10.44 6.81 -14.69
CA GLU A 45 -11.50 7.69 -15.20
C GLU A 45 -12.64 6.94 -15.89
N ASN A 46 -12.40 5.74 -16.43
CA ASN A 46 -13.35 5.01 -17.27
C ASN A 46 -14.04 3.83 -16.57
N TYR A 47 -13.63 3.49 -15.34
CA TYR A 47 -14.13 2.30 -14.64
C TYR A 47 -14.60 2.63 -13.22
N ASP A 48 -15.92 2.82 -13.07
CA ASP A 48 -16.55 3.23 -11.82
C ASP A 48 -16.46 2.18 -10.69
N ASN A 49 -16.17 0.92 -11.04
CA ASN A 49 -16.04 -0.17 -10.07
C ASN A 49 -14.72 -0.11 -9.28
N ILE A 50 -13.75 0.71 -9.70
CA ILE A 50 -12.55 1.00 -8.92
C ILE A 50 -12.87 2.08 -7.89
N LYS A 51 -12.74 1.75 -6.60
CA LYS A 51 -13.00 2.69 -5.50
C LYS A 51 -11.76 3.07 -4.70
N TYR A 52 -10.71 2.26 -4.79
CA TYR A 52 -9.49 2.44 -4.02
C TYR A 52 -8.27 2.22 -4.90
N ILE A 53 -7.22 3.03 -4.73
CA ILE A 53 -5.90 2.82 -5.35
C ILE A 53 -4.80 2.91 -4.30
N ALA A 54 -3.89 1.93 -4.29
CA ALA A 54 -2.75 1.93 -3.40
C ALA A 54 -1.56 2.69 -4.00
N ILE A 55 -0.89 3.51 -3.20
CA ILE A 55 0.33 4.22 -3.59
C ILE A 55 1.49 3.70 -2.73
N SER A 56 2.47 3.06 -3.37
CA SER A 56 3.65 2.49 -2.72
C SER A 56 4.68 3.53 -2.28
N ASN A 57 5.58 3.14 -1.36
CA ASN A 57 6.71 3.92 -0.86
C ASN A 57 6.36 5.34 -0.37
N VAL A 58 5.21 5.52 0.29
CA VAL A 58 4.84 6.84 0.83
C VAL A 58 5.61 7.09 2.12
N GLU A 59 6.54 8.05 2.10
CA GLU A 59 7.34 8.44 3.25
C GLU A 59 6.92 9.79 3.84
N THR A 60 6.35 10.68 3.02
CA THR A 60 5.95 12.04 3.39
C THR A 60 4.63 12.44 2.70
N GLU A 61 3.97 13.51 3.16
CA GLU A 61 2.77 13.99 2.46
C GLU A 61 3.06 14.54 1.06
N LYS A 62 4.32 14.85 0.75
CA LYS A 62 4.73 15.37 -0.56
C LYS A 62 4.62 14.30 -1.64
N ASP A 63 4.88 13.05 -1.29
CA ASP A 63 4.80 11.89 -2.20
C ASP A 63 3.39 11.70 -2.78
N LEU A 64 2.37 12.20 -2.07
CA LEU A 64 0.97 12.15 -2.49
C LEU A 64 0.54 13.31 -3.39
N THR A 65 1.38 14.33 -3.57
CA THR A 65 0.96 15.60 -4.19
C THR A 65 0.57 15.45 -5.65
N GLU A 66 1.31 14.65 -6.43
CA GLU A 66 0.99 14.40 -7.84
C GLU A 66 -0.27 13.56 -7.96
N TYR A 67 -0.36 12.46 -7.22
CA TYR A 67 -1.52 11.57 -7.23
C TYR A 67 -2.83 12.29 -6.86
N LEU A 68 -2.81 13.17 -5.86
CA LEU A 68 -3.98 13.97 -5.48
C LEU A 68 -4.45 14.93 -6.59
N LYS A 69 -3.59 15.27 -7.56
CA LYS A 69 -3.96 16.11 -8.71
C LYS A 69 -4.56 15.28 -9.84
N VAL A 70 -4.04 14.07 -10.08
CA VAL A 70 -4.36 13.26 -11.27
C VAL A 70 -5.37 12.14 -11.00
N VAL A 71 -5.50 11.65 -9.78
CA VAL A 71 -6.45 10.59 -9.42
C VAL A 71 -7.87 11.18 -9.34
N PRO A 72 -8.88 10.56 -9.98
CA PRO A 72 -10.26 10.99 -9.87
C PRO A 72 -10.75 11.10 -8.42
N LYS A 73 -11.46 12.19 -8.09
CA LYS A 73 -11.87 12.51 -6.70
C LYS A 73 -12.83 11.48 -6.07
N ASN A 74 -13.51 10.68 -6.89
CA ASN A 74 -14.38 9.59 -6.45
C ASN A 74 -13.62 8.33 -6.02
N ILE A 75 -12.29 8.31 -6.17
CA ILE A 75 -11.41 7.20 -5.81
C ILE A 75 -10.60 7.59 -4.58
N THR A 76 -10.57 6.70 -3.60
CA THR A 76 -9.81 6.89 -2.36
C THR A 76 -8.37 6.42 -2.56
N ILE A 77 -7.41 7.31 -2.31
CA ILE A 77 -5.99 6.96 -2.29
C ILE A 77 -5.67 6.29 -0.95
N VAL A 78 -5.03 5.12 -1.02
CA VAL A 78 -4.55 4.33 0.12
C VAL A 78 -3.02 4.37 0.14
N PRO A 79 -2.37 5.14 1.03
CA PRO A 79 -0.92 5.14 1.14
C PRO A 79 -0.45 3.81 1.72
N LYS A 80 0.51 3.17 1.04
CA LYS A 80 1.23 2.02 1.57
C LYS A 80 2.45 2.50 2.34
N ILE A 81 2.51 2.11 3.60
CA ILE A 81 3.60 2.39 4.52
C ILE A 81 4.55 1.20 4.49
N GLU A 82 5.73 1.45 3.95
CA GLU A 82 6.75 0.45 3.62
C GLU A 82 8.11 0.80 4.26
N SER A 83 8.16 1.87 5.08
CA SER A 83 9.40 2.37 5.70
C SER A 83 9.18 2.95 7.10
N HIS A 84 10.26 3.02 7.89
CA HIS A 84 10.20 3.66 9.21
C HIS A 84 9.86 5.15 9.12
N THR A 85 10.30 5.81 8.04
CA THR A 85 10.02 7.22 7.76
C THR A 85 8.53 7.43 7.53
N GLY A 86 7.88 6.56 6.74
CA GLY A 86 6.44 6.60 6.53
C GLY A 86 5.65 6.42 7.84
N VAL A 87 6.10 5.54 8.74
CA VAL A 87 5.49 5.39 10.07
C VAL A 87 5.65 6.66 10.90
N GLN A 88 6.84 7.29 10.90
CA GLN A 88 7.11 8.52 11.65
C GLN A 88 6.28 9.71 11.16
N ASN A 89 6.02 9.79 9.85
CA ASN A 89 5.27 10.86 9.21
C ASN A 89 3.78 10.55 9.01
N ILE A 90 3.26 9.47 9.59
CA ILE A 90 1.89 8.99 9.34
C ILE A 90 0.83 10.06 9.61
N LYS A 91 1.08 10.96 10.57
CA LYS A 91 0.18 12.07 10.89
C LYS A 91 0.00 13.01 9.70
N ASP A 92 1.09 13.45 9.09
CA ASP A 92 1.04 14.43 8.01
C ASP A 92 0.57 13.78 6.70
N ILE A 93 1.00 12.54 6.43
CA ILE A 93 0.51 11.70 5.34
C ILE A 93 -1.02 11.59 5.38
N THR A 94 -1.56 11.17 6.53
CA THR A 94 -3.01 10.94 6.66
C THR A 94 -3.81 12.22 6.77
N LYS A 95 -3.21 13.34 7.19
CA LYS A 95 -3.85 14.66 7.18
C LYS A 95 -4.02 15.19 5.75
N LYS A 96 -3.09 14.88 4.85
CA LYS A 96 -3.15 15.28 3.43
C LYS A 96 -4.31 14.59 2.68
N LEU A 97 -4.71 13.42 3.16
CA LEU A 97 -5.77 12.58 2.60
C LEU A 97 -7.12 12.89 3.28
N GLU A 98 -7.76 13.98 2.87
CA GLU A 98 -9.03 14.47 3.43
C GLU A 98 -10.26 13.71 2.88
N TYR A 99 -10.16 12.38 2.76
CA TYR A 99 -11.28 11.52 2.38
C TYR A 99 -12.19 11.22 3.57
N LYS A 100 -13.48 10.99 3.30
CA LYS A 100 -14.45 10.56 4.33
C LYS A 100 -14.03 9.22 4.95
N GLU A 101 -13.60 8.29 4.10
CA GLU A 101 -13.01 7.03 4.53
C GLU A 101 -11.50 7.15 4.53
N ARG A 102 -10.87 6.90 5.68
CA ARG A 102 -9.42 7.02 5.84
C ARG A 102 -8.83 5.63 5.98
N ILE A 103 -8.05 5.23 4.99
CA ILE A 103 -7.43 3.90 4.92
C ILE A 103 -5.93 4.07 4.73
N VAL A 104 -5.14 3.24 5.40
CA VAL A 104 -3.69 3.10 5.24
C VAL A 104 -3.40 1.62 5.05
N MET A 105 -2.38 1.27 4.26
CA MET A 105 -1.93 -0.11 4.11
C MET A 105 -0.50 -0.26 4.65
N LEU A 106 -0.22 -1.33 5.39
CA LEU A 106 1.13 -1.65 5.87
C LEU A 106 1.71 -2.81 5.06
N ASP A 107 2.88 -2.59 4.46
CA ASP A 107 3.70 -3.65 3.89
C ASP A 107 4.79 -4.05 4.90
N HIS A 108 4.62 -5.22 5.51
CA HIS A 108 5.52 -5.68 6.57
C HIS A 108 6.90 -6.08 6.04
N ASP A 109 6.97 -6.69 4.85
CA ASP A 109 8.21 -7.23 4.31
C ASP A 109 9.13 -6.09 3.86
N ASP A 110 8.55 -5.09 3.19
CA ASP A 110 9.29 -3.90 2.79
C ASP A 110 9.65 -3.01 3.99
N LEU A 111 8.77 -2.88 5.00
CA LEU A 111 9.12 -2.20 6.26
C LEU A 111 10.30 -2.87 6.95
N TYR A 112 10.27 -4.19 7.09
CA TYR A 112 11.36 -4.94 7.71
C TYR A 112 12.67 -4.76 6.92
N SER A 113 12.59 -4.90 5.59
CA SER A 113 13.73 -4.68 4.69
C SER A 113 14.28 -3.26 4.77
N ASN A 114 13.41 -2.25 4.93
CA ASN A 114 13.79 -0.86 5.10
C ASN A 114 14.56 -0.63 6.41
N LEU A 115 14.13 -1.23 7.52
CA LEU A 115 14.87 -1.14 8.80
C LEU A 115 16.29 -1.65 8.69
N LEU A 116 16.47 -2.83 8.07
CA LEU A 116 17.79 -3.42 7.86
C LEU A 116 18.70 -2.51 7.01
N LYS A 117 18.17 -1.98 5.89
CA LYS A 117 18.91 -1.05 5.02
C LYS A 117 19.28 0.26 5.73
N SER A 118 18.45 0.72 6.68
CA SER A 118 18.69 1.90 7.49
C SER A 118 19.58 1.65 8.72
N ASN A 119 20.20 0.46 8.86
CA ASN A 119 20.98 0.05 10.04
C ASN A 119 20.19 0.16 11.36
N ILE A 120 18.86 0.00 11.31
CA ILE A 120 18.00 -0.04 12.49
C ILE A 120 17.84 -1.51 12.90
N SER A 121 18.02 -1.80 14.20
CA SER A 121 17.82 -3.16 14.72
C SER A 121 16.43 -3.69 14.35
N SER A 122 16.40 -4.93 13.88
CA SER A 122 15.18 -5.70 13.60
C SER A 122 14.26 -5.80 14.82
N ASP A 123 14.79 -5.72 16.04
CA ASP A 123 13.99 -5.71 17.28
C ASP A 123 13.03 -4.52 17.35
N LYS A 124 13.31 -3.43 16.62
CA LYS A 124 12.42 -2.27 16.52
C LYS A 124 11.27 -2.47 15.53
N PHE A 125 11.22 -3.58 14.79
CA PHE A 125 10.14 -3.85 13.85
C PHE A 125 8.76 -3.80 14.53
N SER A 126 8.60 -4.53 15.63
CA SER A 126 7.37 -4.53 16.43
C SER A 126 7.01 -3.13 16.95
N TYR A 127 8.01 -2.31 17.29
CA TYR A 127 7.78 -0.93 17.71
C TYR A 127 7.15 -0.08 16.59
N TYR A 128 7.67 -0.13 15.37
CA TYR A 128 7.10 0.63 14.24
C TYR A 128 5.71 0.13 13.85
N VAL A 129 5.50 -1.19 13.81
CA VAL A 129 4.18 -1.78 13.52
C VAL A 129 3.16 -1.37 14.58
N ASN A 130 3.50 -1.48 15.87
CA ASN A 130 2.59 -1.11 16.96
C ASN A 130 2.28 0.39 16.96
N ASN A 131 3.27 1.25 16.70
CA ASN A 131 3.04 2.69 16.59
C ASN A 131 2.05 3.02 15.47
N LEU A 132 2.17 2.38 14.31
CA LEU A 132 1.23 2.57 13.20
C LEU A 132 -0.19 2.08 13.58
N ILE A 133 -0.30 0.91 14.22
CA ILE A 133 -1.57 0.36 14.70
C ILE A 133 -2.25 1.32 15.69
N GLU A 134 -1.54 1.75 16.72
CA GLU A 134 -2.09 2.64 17.76
C GLU A 134 -2.45 4.01 17.19
N PHE A 135 -1.64 4.56 16.28
CA PHE A 135 -1.98 5.79 15.58
C PHE A 135 -3.28 5.64 14.78
N CYS A 136 -3.39 4.60 13.95
CA CYS A 136 -4.58 4.37 13.13
C CYS A 136 -5.84 4.18 13.99
N LYS A 137 -5.74 3.37 15.05
CA LYS A 137 -6.82 3.13 16.00
C LYS A 137 -7.28 4.41 16.69
N SER A 138 -6.33 5.21 17.18
CA SER A 138 -6.63 6.47 17.90
C SER A 138 -7.24 7.55 17.00
N ASN A 139 -7.03 7.48 15.69
CA ASN A 139 -7.48 8.48 14.73
C ASN A 139 -8.64 8.01 13.83
N ASN A 140 -9.26 6.86 14.16
CA ASN A 140 -10.33 6.24 13.37
C ASN A 140 -9.94 6.05 11.89
N ILE A 141 -8.75 5.49 11.67
CA ILE A 141 -8.19 5.16 10.35
C ILE A 141 -8.16 3.65 10.24
N THR A 142 -8.69 3.11 9.14
CA THR A 142 -8.61 1.68 8.83
C THR A 142 -7.18 1.34 8.40
N LEU A 143 -6.55 0.40 9.11
CA LEU A 143 -5.23 -0.13 8.74
C LEU A 143 -5.40 -1.49 8.06
N LEU A 144 -5.15 -1.56 6.75
CA LEU A 144 -5.02 -2.80 6.00
C LEU A 144 -3.63 -3.38 6.26
N ARG A 145 -3.56 -4.59 6.79
CA ARG A 145 -2.30 -5.27 7.08
C ARG A 145 -2.50 -6.78 7.06
N THR A 146 -1.46 -7.53 6.74
CA THR A 146 -1.44 -8.98 6.91
C THR A 146 -1.40 -9.34 8.41
N ILE A 147 -1.99 -10.49 8.75
CA ILE A 147 -2.00 -11.04 10.11
C ILE A 147 -1.29 -12.40 10.06
N GLY A 148 -0.43 -12.68 11.04
CA GLY A 148 0.23 -13.98 11.18
C GLY A 148 1.48 -14.16 10.32
N ILE A 149 2.22 -13.09 10.00
CA ILE A 149 3.53 -13.22 9.33
C ILE A 149 4.52 -13.88 10.29
N ILE A 150 5.18 -14.93 9.81
CA ILE A 150 6.22 -15.67 10.52
C ILE A 150 7.51 -15.56 9.70
N PHE A 151 8.56 -15.02 10.31
CA PHE A 151 9.91 -15.04 9.75
C PHE A 151 10.64 -16.27 10.28
N ALA A 152 11.13 -17.11 9.37
CA ALA A 152 11.87 -18.33 9.66
C ALA A 152 13.25 -18.29 8.98
N GLY A 153 14.28 -18.84 9.64
CA GLY A 153 15.57 -19.10 8.98
C GLY A 153 15.44 -20.30 8.03
N GLU A 154 16.40 -20.46 7.11
CA GLU A 154 16.40 -21.56 6.12
C GLU A 154 16.27 -22.96 6.77
N ASP A 155 16.70 -23.09 8.02
CA ASP A 155 16.69 -24.33 8.79
C ASP A 155 15.33 -24.66 9.44
N LYS A 156 14.35 -23.75 9.36
CA LYS A 156 13.06 -23.89 10.05
C LYS A 156 11.90 -23.98 9.07
N ASN A 157 11.06 -24.99 9.26
CA ASN A 157 9.88 -25.21 8.44
C ASN A 157 8.67 -24.47 9.01
N VAL A 158 7.72 -24.10 8.16
CA VAL A 158 6.45 -23.46 8.59
C VAL A 158 5.71 -24.32 9.61
N SER A 159 5.81 -25.65 9.51
CA SER A 159 5.26 -26.60 10.47
C SER A 159 5.77 -26.43 11.89
N ASP A 160 6.97 -25.86 12.07
CA ASP A 160 7.58 -25.66 13.40
C ASP A 160 6.87 -24.55 14.20
N TYR A 161 6.02 -23.76 13.53
CA TYR A 161 5.32 -22.62 14.09
C TYR A 161 3.79 -22.82 14.17
N ILE A 162 3.25 -23.86 13.53
CA ILE A 162 1.84 -24.23 13.63
C ILE A 162 1.69 -25.18 14.82
N ARG A 163 1.04 -24.71 15.89
CA ARG A 163 0.65 -25.53 17.05
C ARG A 163 -0.78 -26.02 16.94
#